data_AF-A0A7X0A889-F1
#
_entry.id   AF-A0A7X0A889-F1
#
_cell.length_a   1.000
_cell.length_b   1.000
_cell.length_c   1.000
_cell.angle_alpha   90.00
_cell.angle_beta   90.00
_cell.angle_gamma   90.00
#
_symmetry.space_group_name_H-M   'P 1'
#
loop_
_entity.id
_entity.type
_entity.pdbx_description
1 polymer ?
#
loop_
_entity_poly.entity_id
_entity_poly.type
_entity_poly.pdbx_seq_one_letter_code
_entity_poly.pdbx_strand_id
1 'polypeptide(L)'
;MYDIRPNTIIGFHGCDASVADKLINHPDDIKISTEKFDWLGHGLYFWENNYTRAMQWAEEKKARGKIITPAVVGAVIQLGQCCDFLDSKFINMIQFYYEIMEE
;
A
#
# COMPACT_ATOMS: atom_id res chain seq x y z
N MET A 1 -2.44 -9.42 -22.24
CA MET A 1 -3.51 -8.61 -22.88
C MET A 1 -4.27 -7.78 -21.85
N TYR A 2 -4.52 -8.27 -20.63
CA TYR A 2 -5.23 -7.56 -19.56
C TYR A 2 -4.32 -6.95 -18.47
N ASP A 3 -3.09 -6.57 -18.85
CA ASP A 3 -2.08 -6.07 -17.90
C ASP A 3 -2.40 -4.67 -17.37
N ILE A 4 -3.21 -3.91 -18.10
CA ILE A 4 -3.71 -2.60 -17.67
C ILE A 4 -5.21 -2.77 -17.42
N ARG A 5 -5.60 -2.67 -16.14
CA ARG A 5 -7.01 -2.72 -15.76
C ARG A 5 -7.64 -1.35 -15.98
N PRO A 6 -8.82 -1.26 -16.64
CA PRO A 6 -9.54 0.01 -16.76
C PRO A 6 -10.15 0.45 -15.41
N ASN A 7 -10.09 -0.42 -14.40
CA ASN A 7 -10.71 -0.22 -13.11
C ASN A 7 -9.91 0.77 -12.27
N THR A 8 -10.61 1.74 -11.72
CA THR A 8 -10.10 2.59 -10.65
C THR A 8 -10.32 1.89 -9.31
N ILE A 9 -9.28 1.84 -8.48
CA ILE A 9 -9.33 1.23 -7.14
C ILE A 9 -9.50 2.32 -6.09
N ILE A 10 -10.32 2.06 -5.07
CA ILE A 10 -10.37 2.88 -3.87
C ILE A 10 -9.48 2.24 -2.82
N GLY A 11 -8.38 2.92 -2.48
CA GLY A 11 -7.43 2.48 -1.47
C GLY A 11 -7.54 3.32 -0.20
N PHE A 12 -7.26 2.70 0.95
CA PHE A 12 -7.24 3.39 2.24
C PHE A 12 -5.88 3.20 2.94
N HIS A 13 -5.22 4.30 3.27
CA HIS A 13 -3.94 4.30 3.99
C HIS A 13 -4.15 4.75 5.43
N GLY A 14 -3.96 3.82 6.37
CA GLY A 14 -3.98 4.12 7.81
C GLY A 14 -2.68 4.81 8.23
N CYS A 15 -2.79 5.95 8.90
CA CYS A 15 -1.64 6.78 9.28
C CYS A 15 -1.95 7.67 10.50
N ASP A 16 -1.00 8.53 10.88
CA ASP A 16 -1.26 9.59 11.87
C ASP A 16 -2.05 10.73 11.22
N ALA A 17 -2.90 11.42 11.98
CA ALA A 17 -3.68 12.57 11.50
C ALA A 17 -2.82 13.63 10.81
N SER A 18 -1.64 13.91 11.34
CA SER A 18 -0.71 14.87 10.72
C SER A 18 -0.23 14.42 9.32
N VAL A 19 -0.11 13.11 9.10
CA VAL A 19 0.25 12.55 7.79
C VAL A 19 -0.93 12.62 6.84
N ALA A 20 -2.15 12.30 7.32
CA ALA A 20 -3.36 12.42 6.51
C ALA A 20 -3.57 13.87 6.04
N ASP A 21 -3.48 14.84 6.95
CA ASP A 21 -3.61 16.27 6.63
C ASP A 21 -2.54 16.72 5.63
N LYS A 22 -1.30 16.25 5.80
CA LYS A 22 -0.22 16.56 4.86
C LYS A 22 -0.50 16.02 3.46
N LEU A 23 -0.92 14.76 3.34
CA LEU A 23 -1.22 14.14 2.05
C LEU A 23 -2.44 14.79 1.35
N ILE A 24 -3.42 15.28 2.11
CA ILE A 24 -4.57 15.99 1.55
C ILE A 24 -4.17 17.36 0.99
N ASN A 25 -3.32 18.09 1.71
CA ASN A 25 -2.91 19.45 1.32
C ASN A 25 -1.72 19.47 0.33
N HIS A 26 -0.88 18.44 0.36
CA HIS A 26 0.33 18.30 -0.45
C HIS A 26 0.45 16.85 -0.96
N PRO A 27 -0.38 16.44 -1.93
CA PRO A 27 -0.49 15.04 -2.36
C PRO A 27 0.78 14.46 -2.98
N ASP A 28 1.69 15.30 -3.47
CA ASP A 28 2.98 14.87 -4.03
C ASP A 28 4.07 14.63 -2.97
N ASP A 29 3.86 15.08 -1.73
CA ASP A 29 4.81 14.89 -0.62
C ASP A 29 4.55 13.57 0.10
N ILE A 30 4.91 12.49 -0.58
CA ILE A 30 4.69 11.12 -0.13
C ILE A 30 5.91 10.60 0.62
N LYS A 31 5.69 10.13 1.86
CA LYS A 31 6.68 9.35 2.59
C LYS A 31 6.60 7.87 2.20
N ILE A 32 7.66 7.36 1.59
CA ILE A 32 7.81 5.94 1.28
C ILE A 32 8.33 5.17 2.51
N SER A 33 7.67 4.07 2.85
CA SER A 33 8.15 3.15 3.87
C SER A 33 9.35 2.39 3.35
N THR A 34 10.41 2.29 4.17
CA THR A 34 11.64 1.57 3.83
C THR A 34 12.01 0.55 4.90
N GLU A 35 11.02 0.03 5.62
CA GLU A 35 11.25 -0.87 6.73
C GLU A 35 11.59 -2.28 6.22
N LYS A 36 12.48 -2.98 6.93
CA LYS A 36 12.91 -4.34 6.53
C LYS A 36 11.78 -5.37 6.54
N PHE A 37 10.70 -5.08 7.25
CA PHE A 37 9.54 -5.95 7.40
C PHE A 37 8.37 -5.56 6.48
N ASP A 38 8.58 -4.61 5.57
CA ASP A 38 7.58 -4.23 4.58
C ASP A 38 7.35 -5.40 3.61
N TRP A 39 6.11 -5.88 3.53
CA TRP A 39 5.78 -7.17 2.89
C TRP A 39 6.16 -7.24 1.42
N LEU A 40 6.05 -6.12 0.70
CA LEU A 40 6.27 -6.04 -0.75
C LEU A 40 7.42 -5.07 -1.08
N GLY A 41 8.32 -4.84 -0.13
CA GLY A 41 9.44 -3.90 -0.27
C GLY A 41 9.07 -2.46 0.02
N HIS A 42 9.90 -1.52 -0.44
CA HIS A 42 9.72 -0.11 -0.10
C HIS A 42 8.54 0.50 -0.86
N GLY A 43 7.63 1.17 -0.14
CA GLY A 43 6.43 1.69 -0.78
C GLY A 43 5.47 2.46 0.12
N LEU A 44 4.39 2.94 -0.50
CA LEU A 44 3.20 3.44 0.17
C LEU A 44 2.10 2.36 0.05
N TYR A 45 1.51 2.00 1.18
CA TYR A 45 0.63 0.84 1.30
C TYR A 45 -0.83 1.26 1.49
N PHE A 46 -1.74 0.63 0.74
CA PHE A 46 -3.17 0.85 0.84
C PHE A 46 -3.91 -0.46 1.08
N TRP A 47 -4.98 -0.39 1.86
CA TRP A 47 -5.99 -1.43 1.93
C TRP A 47 -7.03 -1.18 0.84
N GLU A 48 -7.13 -2.09 -0.11
CA GLU A 48 -8.12 -2.02 -1.19
C GLU A 48 -9.54 -2.18 -0.63
N ASN A 49 -10.40 -1.20 -0.91
CA ASN A 49 -11.83 -1.19 -0.60
C ASN A 49 -12.16 -1.46 0.89
N ASN A 50 -11.23 -1.20 1.82
CA ASN A 50 -11.40 -1.56 3.22
C ASN A 50 -10.89 -0.48 4.20
N TYR A 51 -11.70 0.56 4.38
CA TYR A 51 -11.49 1.62 5.37
C TYR A 51 -11.32 1.07 6.80
N THR A 52 -12.19 0.13 7.19
CA THR A 52 -12.21 -0.44 8.54
C THR A 52 -10.87 -1.07 8.88
N ARG A 53 -10.29 -1.85 7.95
CA ARG A 53 -8.98 -2.47 8.16
C ARG A 53 -7.86 -1.44 8.23
N ALA A 54 -7.90 -0.39 7.42
CA ALA A 54 -6.93 0.71 7.48
C ALA A 54 -6.97 1.42 8.85
N MET A 55 -8.17 1.67 9.40
CA MET A 55 -8.32 2.27 10.71
C MET A 55 -7.81 1.34 11.83
N GLN A 56 -8.19 0.07 11.79
CA GLN A 56 -7.68 -0.94 12.75
C GLN A 56 -6.16 -0.98 12.77
N TRP A 57 -5.51 -0.94 11.61
CA TRP A 57 -4.05 -0.89 11.53
C TRP A 57 -3.47 0.37 12.21
N ALA A 58 -4.10 1.54 12.01
CA ALA A 58 -3.65 2.78 12.63
C ALA A 58 -3.83 2.76 14.16
N GLU A 59 -4.94 2.20 14.65
CA GLU A 59 -5.19 1.99 16.08
C GLU A 59 -4.19 1.00 16.71
N GLU A 60 -3.90 -0.12 16.04
CA GLU A 60 -2.87 -1.07 16.46
C GLU A 60 -1.48 -0.40 16.57
N LYS A 61 -1.14 0.48 15.62
CA LYS A 61 0.11 1.25 15.66
C LYS A 61 0.11 2.29 16.77
N LYS A 62 -1.03 2.93 17.09
CA LYS A 62 -1.18 3.79 18.26
C LYS A 62 -0.95 3.02 19.56
N ALA A 63 -1.53 1.83 19.70
CA ALA A 63 -1.32 0.97 20.85
C ALA A 63 0.17 0.61 21.06
N ARG A 64 0.95 0.58 19.97
CA ARG A 64 2.42 0.38 19.99
C ARG A 64 3.23 1.67 20.10
N GLY A 65 2.58 2.82 20.31
CA GLY A 65 3.23 4.13 20.42
C GLY A 65 3.86 4.65 19.13
N LYS A 66 3.45 4.15 17.95
CA LYS A 66 3.99 4.56 16.64
C LYS A 66 3.15 5.64 15.94
N ILE A 67 1.90 5.80 16.35
CA ILE A 67 0.97 6.82 15.87
C ILE A 67 0.40 7.53 17.11
N ILE A 68 0.21 8.85 17.03
CA ILE A 68 -0.36 9.65 18.12
C ILE A 68 -1.88 9.67 17.97
N THR A 69 -2.36 10.06 16.79
CA THR A 69 -3.78 10.19 16.46
C THR A 69 -4.10 9.37 15.22
N PRO A 70 -4.74 8.19 15.34
CA PRO A 70 -5.14 7.37 14.21
C PRO A 70 -6.02 8.14 13.23
N ALA A 71 -5.67 8.04 11.96
CA ALA A 71 -6.42 8.60 10.85
C ALA A 71 -6.30 7.67 9.63
N VAL A 72 -7.16 7.91 8.64
CA VAL A 72 -7.14 7.19 7.36
C VAL A 72 -7.30 8.21 6.25
N VAL A 73 -6.45 8.12 5.23
CA VAL A 73 -6.62 8.84 3.98
C VAL A 73 -7.10 7.88 2.89
N GLY A 74 -8.13 8.30 2.16
CA GLY A 74 -8.62 7.59 0.98
C GLY A 74 -7.93 8.06 -0.28
N ALA A 75 -7.65 7.15 -1.21
CA ALA A 75 -7.06 7.45 -2.50
C ALA A 75 -7.82 6.74 -3.62
N VAL A 76 -7.89 7.42 -4.76
CA VAL A 76 -8.38 6.89 -6.03
C VAL A 76 -7.15 6.49 -6.83
N ILE A 77 -6.95 5.19 -7.03
CA ILE A 77 -5.70 4.61 -7.53
C ILE A 77 -5.93 4.02 -8.92
N GLN A 78 -5.13 4.46 -9.89
CA GLN A 78 -5.00 3.80 -11.18
C GLN A 78 -3.70 3.00 -11.21
N LEU A 79 -3.82 1.68 -11.08
CA LEU A 79 -2.68 0.78 -10.90
C LEU A 79 -1.79 0.61 -12.15
N GLY A 80 -2.30 0.86 -13.35
CA GLY A 80 -1.55 0.65 -14.59
C GLY A 80 -1.09 -0.80 -14.75
N GLN A 81 0.20 -1.00 -15.04
CA GLN A 81 0.84 -2.32 -15.09
C GLN A 81 1.23 -2.78 -13.68
N CYS A 82 0.27 -3.35 -12.95
CA CYS A 82 0.50 -3.86 -11.60
C CYS A 82 0.92 -5.33 -11.61
N CYS A 83 1.93 -5.66 -10.81
CA CYS A 83 2.31 -7.05 -10.53
C CYS A 83 1.26 -7.68 -9.61
N ASP A 84 0.18 -8.19 -10.19
CA ASP A 84 -0.90 -8.83 -9.45
C ASP A 84 -0.57 -10.28 -9.12
N PHE A 85 -0.39 -10.58 -7.83
CA PHE A 85 -0.04 -11.91 -7.35
C PHE A 85 -1.18 -12.93 -7.45
N LEU A 86 -2.37 -12.52 -7.90
CA LEU A 86 -3.48 -13.41 -8.26
C LEU A 86 -3.50 -13.79 -9.74
N ASP A 87 -2.72 -13.11 -10.59
CA ASP A 87 -2.63 -13.40 -12.01
C ASP A 87 -1.51 -14.42 -12.28
N SER A 88 -1.86 -15.52 -12.96
CA SER A 88 -0.92 -16.59 -13.30
C SER A 88 0.33 -16.09 -14.04
N LYS A 89 0.24 -15.02 -14.82
CA LYS A 89 1.40 -14.38 -15.47
C LYS A 89 2.44 -13.95 -14.44
N PHE A 90 2.01 -13.19 -13.42
CA PHE A 90 2.93 -12.66 -12.41
C PHE A 90 3.36 -13.74 -11.41
N ILE A 91 2.49 -14.70 -11.11
CA ILE A 91 2.86 -15.88 -10.31
C ILE A 91 4.03 -16.64 -10.97
N ASN A 92 3.92 -16.95 -12.27
CA ASN A 92 4.99 -17.63 -13.01
C ASN A 92 6.26 -16.77 -13.11
N MET A 93 6.09 -15.45 -13.29
CA MET A 93 7.20 -14.50 -13.34
C MET A 93 7.98 -14.48 -12.03
N ILE A 94 7.29 -14.38 -10.89
CA ILE A 94 7.90 -14.34 -9.56
C ILE A 94 8.63 -15.65 -9.27
N GLN A 95 8.04 -16.80 -9.61
CA GLN A 95 8.70 -18.10 -9.46
C GLN A 95 10.05 -18.14 -10.19
N PHE A 96 10.09 -17.66 -11.44
CA PHE A 96 11.34 -17.61 -12.22
C PHE A 96 12.39 -16.68 -11.59
N TYR A 97 12.00 -15.47 -11.16
CA TYR A 97 12.95 -14.53 -10.56
C TYR A 97 13.42 -14.95 -9.17
N TYR A 98 12.59 -15.63 -8.39
CA TYR A 98 12.97 -16.14 -7.08
C TYR A 98 14.21 -17.02 -7.17
N GLU A 99 14.22 -18.01 -8.06
CA GLU A 99 15.35 -18.93 -8.28
C GLU A 99 16.66 -18.19 -8.68
N ILE A 100 16.54 -17.05 -9.36
CA ILE A 100 17.71 -16.24 -9.78
C ILE A 100 18.22 -15.35 -8.64
N MET A 101 17.34 -14.98 -7.71
CA MET A 101 17.65 -14.06 -6.62
C MET A 101 18.00 -14.78 -5.32
N GLU A 102 17.91 -16.12 -5.27
CA GLU A 102 18.19 -16.95 -4.08
C GLU A 102 19.70 -17.21 -3.84
N GLU A 103 20.59 -16.42 -4.44
CA GLU A 103 22.04 -16.39 -4.11
C GLU A 103 22.33 -15.62 -2.80
#